data_AF-A0A4P8SV43-F1
#
_entry.id   AF-A0A4P8SV43-F1
#
_cell.length_a   1.000
_cell.length_b   1.000
_cell.length_c   1.000
_cell.angle_alpha   90.00
_cell.angle_beta   90.00
_cell.angle_gamma   90.00
#
_symmetry.space_group_name_H-M   'P 1'
#
loop_
_entity.id
_entity.type
_entity.pdbx_description
1 polymer ?
#
loop_
_entity_poly.entity_id
_entity_poly.type
_entity_poly.pdbx_seq_one_letter_code
_entity_poly.pdbx_strand_id
1 'polypeptide(L)'
;MSEDTARKLLERLDGEKQSFLSFERYGARMDVCGSARGALVVFYNDRPDELTTWSQLLDRSGSAEPVEVKIGNSDVTFSSDDVVDLETASRNLDHFGLTGERDDRFEWITGPRVINRRILPS
;
A
#
# COMPACT_ATOMS: atom_id res chain seq x y z
N MET A 1 15.84 3.32 4.19
CA MET A 1 15.60 4.48 3.31
C MET A 1 15.57 5.72 4.17
N SER A 2 15.84 6.92 3.64
CA SER A 2 15.55 8.17 4.37
C SER A 2 14.07 8.53 4.20
N GLU A 3 13.45 9.14 5.22
CA GLU A 3 12.05 9.65 5.20
C GLU A 3 11.75 10.49 3.94
N ASP A 4 12.77 11.23 3.51
CA ASP A 4 12.76 12.07 2.30
C ASP A 4 12.60 11.28 0.99
N THR A 5 12.88 9.97 0.98
CA THR A 5 12.79 9.10 -0.20
C THR A 5 11.38 8.53 -0.37
N ALA A 6 10.75 8.07 0.71
CA ALA A 6 9.39 7.52 0.66
C ALA A 6 8.38 8.59 0.23
N ARG A 7 8.46 9.80 0.80
CA ARG A 7 7.59 10.93 0.43
C ARG A 7 7.72 11.30 -1.05
N LYS A 8 8.95 11.41 -1.58
CA LYS A 8 9.19 11.70 -3.01
C LYS A 8 8.66 10.61 -3.94
N LEU A 9 8.65 9.35 -3.50
CA LEU A 9 8.08 8.26 -4.28
C LEU A 9 6.55 8.33 -4.30
N LEU A 10 5.93 8.65 -3.16
CA LEU A 10 4.49 8.85 -3.08
C LEU A 10 4.03 10.08 -3.86
N GLU A 11 4.79 11.17 -3.87
CA GLU A 11 4.52 12.34 -4.70
C GLU A 11 4.49 12.02 -6.20
N ARG A 12 5.24 10.99 -6.66
CA ARG A 12 5.18 10.55 -8.06
C ARG A 12 3.85 9.88 -8.42
N LEU A 13 3.10 9.36 -7.44
CA LEU A 13 1.76 8.79 -7.65
C LEU A 13 0.73 9.87 -8.05
N ASP A 14 0.99 11.14 -7.72
CA ASP A 14 0.07 12.25 -8.00
C ASP A 14 0.16 12.79 -9.43
N GLY A 15 1.25 12.52 -10.15
CA GLY A 15 1.56 13.21 -11.41
C GLY A 15 1.77 12.32 -12.62
N GLU A 16 1.93 11.01 -12.46
CA GLU A 16 2.34 10.14 -13.56
C GLU A 16 1.41 8.94 -13.78
N LYS A 17 1.46 8.44 -15.02
CA LYS A 17 0.74 7.30 -15.59
C LYS A 17 0.96 5.95 -14.86
N GLN A 18 1.48 5.96 -13.63
CA GLN A 18 1.69 4.80 -12.78
C GLN A 18 1.11 5.08 -11.39
N SER A 19 -0.11 4.58 -11.18
CA SER A 19 -0.83 4.68 -9.90
C SER A 19 -0.46 3.54 -8.92
N PHE A 20 0.74 2.97 -9.07
CA PHE A 20 1.17 1.75 -8.40
C PHE A 20 2.69 1.70 -8.19
N LEU A 21 3.12 1.41 -6.98
CA LEU A 21 4.51 1.15 -6.60
C LEU A 21 4.60 -0.18 -5.85
N SER A 22 5.60 -0.99 -6.15
CA SER A 22 5.88 -2.26 -5.48
C SER A 22 7.30 -2.26 -4.93
N PHE A 23 7.44 -2.60 -3.67
CA PHE A 23 8.71 -2.62 -2.94
C PHE A 23 8.96 -4.02 -2.40
N GLU A 24 10.15 -4.56 -2.62
CA GLU A 24 10.55 -5.86 -2.10
C GLU A 24 11.72 -5.72 -1.12
N ARG A 25 11.65 -6.47 -0.02
CA ARG A 25 12.71 -6.52 0.98
C ARG A 25 12.66 -7.84 1.75
N TYR A 26 13.79 -8.54 1.80
CA TYR A 26 13.94 -9.78 2.58
C TYR A 26 12.87 -10.85 2.30
N GLY A 27 12.35 -10.92 1.07
CA GLY A 27 11.28 -11.86 0.69
C GLY A 27 9.85 -11.39 1.02
N ALA A 28 9.70 -10.25 1.71
CA ALA A 28 8.43 -9.56 1.85
C ALA A 28 8.25 -8.52 0.75
N ARG A 29 6.99 -8.17 0.48
CA ARG A 29 6.60 -7.17 -0.52
C ARG A 29 5.59 -6.19 0.07
N MET A 30 5.73 -4.91 -0.26
CA MET A 30 4.76 -3.88 0.07
C MET A 30 4.38 -3.14 -1.21
N ASP A 31 3.07 -3.11 -1.50
CA ASP A 31 2.54 -2.38 -2.64
C ASP A 31 1.75 -1.16 -2.17
N VAL A 32 1.86 -0.09 -2.94
CA VAL A 32 1.16 1.15 -2.71
C VAL A 32 0.47 1.58 -3.99
N CYS A 33 -0.85 1.73 -3.93
CA CYS A 33 -1.68 2.17 -5.06
C CYS A 33 -2.39 3.46 -4.66
N GLY A 34 -2.18 4.58 -5.34
CA GLY A 34 -2.76 5.84 -4.88
C GLY A 34 -2.64 7.02 -5.82
N SER A 35 -2.96 8.20 -5.28
CA SER A 35 -2.85 9.55 -5.88
C SER A 35 -2.41 10.55 -4.79
N ALA A 36 -2.35 11.87 -5.05
CA ALA A 36 -2.13 12.85 -3.95
C ALA A 36 -3.10 12.70 -2.78
N ARG A 37 -4.32 12.24 -3.04
CA ARG A 37 -5.42 12.28 -2.07
C ARG A 37 -5.40 11.10 -1.10
N GLY A 38 -4.59 10.08 -1.37
CA GLY A 38 -4.48 8.90 -0.53
C GLY A 38 -3.96 7.68 -1.28
N ALA A 39 -3.70 6.62 -0.53
CA ALA A 39 -3.19 5.38 -1.07
C ALA A 39 -3.73 4.14 -0.34
N LEU A 40 -4.01 3.10 -1.12
CA LEU A 40 -4.12 1.74 -0.64
C LEU A 40 -2.70 1.21 -0.39
N VAL A 41 -2.45 0.68 0.81
CA VAL A 41 -1.18 0.04 1.16
C VAL A 41 -1.45 -1.42 1.50
N VAL A 42 -0.77 -2.32 0.80
CA VAL A 42 -0.86 -3.76 1.05
C VAL A 42 0.53 -4.37 1.28
N PHE A 43 0.58 -5.36 2.15
CA PHE A 43 1.79 -6.06 2.54
C PHE A 43 1.62 -7.56 2.31
N TYR A 44 2.66 -8.18 1.77
CA TYR A 44 2.77 -9.60 1.52
C TYR A 44 4.03 -10.15 2.20
N ASN A 45 3.90 -11.28 2.87
CA ASN A 45 5.03 -12.02 3.40
C ASN A 45 4.87 -13.51 3.06
N ASP A 46 5.91 -14.12 2.50
CA ASP A 46 5.90 -15.52 2.05
C ASP A 46 6.28 -16.51 3.17
N ARG A 47 5.96 -16.17 4.43
CA ARG A 47 6.33 -17.04 5.55
C ARG A 47 5.52 -18.34 5.49
N PRO A 48 6.19 -19.51 5.52
CA PRO A 48 5.57 -20.81 5.23
C PRO A 48 4.56 -21.29 6.29
N ASP A 49 4.46 -20.59 7.43
CA ASP A 49 3.55 -20.86 8.53
C ASP A 49 2.26 -20.02 8.49
N GLU A 50 2.19 -19.01 7.63
CA GLU A 50 1.00 -18.19 7.42
C GLU A 50 0.41 -18.54 6.04
N LEU A 51 -0.85 -19.01 6.00
CA LEU A 51 -1.63 -19.12 4.75
C LEU A 51 -1.38 -17.84 3.95
N THR A 52 -0.85 -17.89 2.73
CA THR A 52 -0.50 -16.75 1.86
C THR A 52 -1.35 -15.49 2.13
N THR A 53 -0.92 -14.64 3.08
CA THR A 53 -1.81 -13.63 3.69
C THR A 53 -1.36 -12.25 3.31
N TRP A 54 -1.95 -11.73 2.25
CA TRP A 54 -1.92 -10.30 2.02
C TRP A 54 -2.64 -9.59 3.17
N SER A 55 -2.06 -8.49 3.58
CA SER A 55 -2.56 -7.61 4.63
C SER A 55 -2.76 -6.22 4.08
N GLN A 56 -3.89 -5.59 4.39
CA GLN A 56 -4.19 -4.21 3.99
C GLN A 56 -4.15 -3.31 5.21
N LEU A 57 -3.50 -2.16 5.06
CA LEU A 57 -3.50 -1.11 6.07
C LEU A 57 -4.87 -0.42 6.08
N LEU A 58 -5.47 -0.26 7.27
CA LEU A 58 -6.77 0.37 7.42
C LEU A 58 -6.64 1.84 7.83
N ASP A 59 -7.51 2.69 7.28
CA ASP A 59 -7.69 4.05 7.80
C ASP A 59 -8.73 4.08 8.91
N ARG A 60 -8.28 4.37 10.13
CA ARG A 60 -9.17 4.61 11.28
C ARG A 60 -9.45 6.08 11.53
N SER A 61 -8.71 6.97 10.89
CA SER A 61 -8.97 8.41 10.97
C SER A 61 -10.20 8.80 10.16
N GLY A 62 -10.53 8.02 9.12
CA GLY A 62 -11.59 8.34 8.16
C GLY A 62 -11.30 9.65 7.42
N SER A 63 -10.02 10.04 7.34
CA SER A 63 -9.59 11.30 6.77
C SER A 63 -9.29 11.17 5.28
N ALA A 64 -9.15 9.95 4.77
CA ALA A 64 -8.87 9.70 3.37
C ALA A 64 -10.12 9.80 2.50
N GLU A 65 -9.99 10.49 1.36
CA GLU A 65 -11.03 10.52 0.33
C GLU A 65 -10.93 9.29 -0.58
N PRO A 66 -12.02 8.84 -1.22
CA PRO A 66 -11.94 7.83 -2.25
C PRO A 66 -10.95 8.20 -3.35
N VAL A 67 -10.15 7.23 -3.79
CA VAL A 67 -9.10 7.44 -4.79
C VAL A 67 -9.39 6.64 -6.04
N GLU A 68 -9.32 7.31 -7.19
CA GLU A 68 -9.32 6.68 -8.51
C GLU A 68 -7.89 6.46 -8.96
N VAL A 69 -7.55 5.21 -9.29
CA VAL A 69 -6.23 4.82 -9.76
C VAL A 69 -6.34 4.06 -11.07
N LYS A 70 -5.29 4.12 -11.88
CA LYS A 70 -5.17 3.30 -13.07
C LYS A 70 -4.21 2.14 -12.84
N ILE A 71 -4.73 0.92 -12.91
CA ILE A 71 -3.97 -0.32 -12.74
C ILE A 71 -3.96 -1.04 -14.09
N GLY A 72 -2.83 -0.99 -14.80
CA GLY A 72 -2.74 -1.46 -16.18
C GLY A 72 -3.68 -0.65 -17.10
N ASN A 73 -4.66 -1.33 -17.69
CA ASN A 73 -5.69 -0.71 -18.55
C ASN A 73 -7.02 -0.51 -17.85
N SER A 74 -7.11 -0.77 -16.54
CA SER A 74 -8.35 -0.67 -15.77
C SER A 74 -8.30 0.54 -14.83
N ASP A 75 -9.38 1.31 -14.85
CA ASP A 75 -9.62 2.35 -13.85
C ASP A 75 -10.32 1.70 -12.65
N VAL A 76 -9.73 1.88 -11.46
CA VAL A 76 -10.19 1.27 -10.21
C VAL A 76 -10.39 2.37 -9.18
N THR A 77 -11.56 2.39 -8.57
CA THR A 77 -11.85 3.26 -7.42
C THR A 77 -11.72 2.47 -6.12
N PHE A 78 -10.95 3.01 -5.19
CA PHE A 78 -10.89 2.55 -3.81
C PHE A 78 -11.73 3.46 -2.92
N SER A 79 -12.51 2.84 -2.02
CA SER A 79 -13.32 3.57 -1.04
C SER A 79 -12.42 4.30 -0.05
N SER A 80 -12.95 5.33 0.61
CA SER A 80 -12.30 6.00 1.75
C SER A 80 -11.85 5.01 2.82
N ASP A 81 -12.64 3.96 3.08
CA ASP A 81 -12.36 2.96 4.10
C ASP A 81 -11.18 2.04 3.74
N ASP A 82 -10.78 2.04 2.46
CA ASP A 82 -9.71 1.19 1.93
C ASP A 82 -8.37 1.91 1.80
N VAL A 83 -8.36 3.25 1.85
CA VAL A 83 -7.19 4.08 1.59
C VAL A 83 -6.78 4.85 2.83
N VAL A 84 -5.49 5.08 2.99
CA VAL A 84 -4.93 5.96 4.02
C VAL A 84 -4.43 7.26 3.39
N ASP A 85 -4.24 8.29 4.21
CA ASP A 85 -3.50 9.49 3.77
C ASP A 85 -2.04 9.15 3.40
N LEU A 86 -1.40 10.05 2.64
CA LEU A 86 -0.02 9.86 2.17
C LEU A 86 1.02 9.89 3.29
N GLU A 87 0.74 10.57 4.40
CA GLU A 87 1.66 10.62 5.53
C GLU A 87 1.76 9.24 6.21
N THR A 88 0.61 8.62 6.42
CA THR A 88 0.44 7.27 6.96
C THR A 88 1.05 6.23 6.02
N ALA A 89 0.83 6.36 4.72
CA ALA A 89 1.50 5.51 3.72
C ALA A 89 3.03 5.66 3.76
N SER A 90 3.54 6.90 3.85
CA SER A 90 4.99 7.18 3.91
C SER A 90 5.63 6.54 5.15
N ARG A 91 5.01 6.69 6.32
CA ARG A 91 5.51 6.11 7.57
C ARG A 91 5.63 4.58 7.48
N ASN A 92 4.66 3.92 6.86
CA ASN A 92 4.69 2.48 6.64
C ASN A 92 5.77 2.06 5.64
N LEU A 93 5.95 2.81 4.55
CA LEU A 93 7.05 2.59 3.60
C LEU A 93 8.43 2.77 4.23
N ASP A 94 8.59 3.77 5.11
CA ASP A 94 9.84 4.00 5.84
C ASP A 94 10.13 2.85 6.81
N HIS A 95 9.13 2.43 7.59
CA HIS A 95 9.25 1.28 8.48
C HIS A 95 9.64 0.02 7.70
N PHE A 96 8.89 -0.30 6.64
CA PHE A 96 9.19 -1.44 5.76
C PHE A 96 10.60 -1.32 5.15
N GLY A 97 10.97 -0.13 4.70
CA GLY A 97 12.29 0.19 4.17
C GLY A 97 13.44 0.09 5.18
N LEU A 98 13.16 -0.17 6.46
CA LEU A 98 14.13 -0.43 7.52
C LEU A 98 14.07 -1.89 7.97
N THR A 99 12.87 -2.43 8.21
CA THR A 99 12.65 -3.72 8.86
C THR A 99 12.36 -4.86 7.89
N GLY A 100 11.73 -4.57 6.76
CA GLY A 100 11.12 -5.58 5.88
C GLY A 100 9.75 -6.05 6.36
N GLU A 101 9.20 -5.43 7.39
CA GLU A 101 7.92 -5.81 8.00
C GLU A 101 6.89 -4.68 7.86
N ARG A 102 5.62 -5.01 8.06
CA ARG A 102 4.57 -3.99 8.29
C ARG A 102 4.71 -3.39 9.69
N ASP A 103 4.34 -2.12 9.84
CA ASP A 103 4.34 -1.44 11.14
C ASP A 103 3.13 -1.88 11.97
N ASP A 104 3.38 -2.61 13.07
CA ASP A 104 2.36 -3.19 13.95
C ASP A 104 1.65 -2.17 14.85
N ARG A 105 2.12 -0.92 14.86
CA ARG A 105 1.45 0.20 15.51
C ARG A 105 0.19 0.64 14.77
N PHE A 106 0.06 0.27 13.51
CA PHE A 106 -1.13 0.52 12.71
C PHE A 106 -2.02 -0.73 12.65
N GLU A 107 -3.29 -0.52 12.35
CA GLU A 107 -4.21 -1.62 12.17
C GLU A 107 -4.13 -2.17 10.74
N TRP A 108 -4.02 -3.49 10.66
CA TRP A 108 -4.01 -4.22 9.41
C TRP A 108 -5.11 -5.27 9.41
N ILE A 109 -5.83 -5.38 8.30
CA ILE A 109 -6.70 -6.54 8.07
C ILE A 109 -5.97 -7.55 7.22
N THR A 110 -6.00 -8.81 7.65
CA THR A 110 -5.35 -9.92 6.97
C THR A 110 -6.42 -10.91 6.55
N GLY A 111 -6.45 -11.32 5.28
CA GLY A 111 -7.38 -12.33 4.79
C GLY A 111 -7.67 -12.28 3.29
N PRO A 112 -8.49 -13.21 2.78
CA PRO A 112 -8.75 -13.35 1.33
C PRO A 112 -9.42 -12.13 0.71
N ARG A 113 -10.04 -11.27 1.52
CA ARG A 113 -10.65 -10.01 1.09
C ARG A 113 -9.64 -8.98 0.58
N VAL A 114 -8.39 -9.04 1.06
CA VAL A 114 -7.30 -8.18 0.59
C VAL A 114 -6.94 -8.48 -0.88
N ILE A 115 -7.41 -9.63 -1.43
CA ILE A 115 -7.05 -10.15 -2.76
C ILE A 115 -8.25 -10.69 -3.56
N ASN A 116 -9.42 -10.08 -3.47
CA ASN A 116 -10.40 -10.24 -4.57
C ASN A 116 -10.23 -9.17 -5.67
N ARG A 117 -9.24 -8.29 -5.52
CA ARG A 117 -8.74 -7.41 -6.57
C ARG A 117 -7.26 -7.73 -6.78
N ARG A 118 -6.98 -8.70 -7.65
CA ARG A 118 -5.61 -8.98 -8.13
C ARG A 118 -5.01 -7.68 -8.67
N ILE A 119 -4.16 -7.02 -7.91
CA ILE A 119 -3.31 -5.95 -8.45
C ILE A 119 -2.11 -6.64 -9.13
N LEU A 120 -2.46 -7.25 -10.28
CA LEU A 120 -1.69 -7.68 -11.46
C LEU A 120 -0.39 -8.50 -11.33
N PRO A 121 -0.10 -9.36 -12.34
CA PRO A 121 0.84 -10.48 -12.24
C PRO A 121 2.32 -10.09 -12.26
N SER A 122 3.15 -11.06 -11.84
CA SER A 122 4.61 -11.12 -11.95
C SER A 122 5.12 -10.78 -13.34
#